data_AF-A0A5C5UKD4-F1
#
_entry.id   AF-A0A5C5UKD4-F1
#
_cell.length_a   1.000
_cell.length_b   1.000
_cell.length_c   1.000
_cell.angle_alpha   90.00
_cell.angle_beta   90.00
_cell.angle_gamma   90.00
#
_symmetry.space_group_name_H-M   'P 1'
#
loop_
_entity.id
_entity.type
_entity.pdbx_description
1 polymer ?
#
loop_
_entity_poly.entity_id
_entity_poly.type
_entity_poly.pdbx_seq_one_letter_code
_entity_poly.pdbx_strand_id
1 'polypeptide(L)'
;MNGRLKEGNGMSFKKAVPVGIFSGAAAAAVLFLLELLFQPYLPESLQKNAGSRSLTETIGGMFYGGITEELLLRWGVMSFLVWLLWKLFQRSRQVPSAAIFWIGILVSALLFALGHLGATALVAPLTAAVWARMLLLNGIAGLVFGWLYWKKGLEIAMLSHAFLHITTTAITTVWVSFQ
;
A
#
# COMPACT_ATOMS: atom_id res chain seq x y z
N MET A 1 14.26 42.16 -2.08
CA MET A 1 13.06 41.37 -2.45
C MET A 1 12.78 40.39 -1.33
N ASN A 2 11.70 40.61 -0.57
CA ASN A 2 11.33 39.78 0.59
C ASN A 2 10.87 38.38 0.14
N GLY A 3 11.77 37.40 0.24
CA GLY A 3 11.48 35.98 0.03
C GLY A 3 10.71 35.40 1.22
N ARG A 4 9.42 35.73 1.36
CA ARG A 4 8.50 34.91 2.15
C ARG A 4 8.23 33.63 1.37
N LEU A 5 9.00 32.59 1.66
CA LEU A 5 8.61 31.22 1.37
C LEU A 5 7.21 31.04 1.99
N LYS A 6 6.19 30.88 1.15
CA LYS A 6 4.86 30.50 1.62
C LYS A 6 5.04 29.16 2.34
N GLU A 7 4.91 29.15 3.66
CA GLU A 7 4.79 27.92 4.42
C GLU A 7 3.74 27.06 3.74
N GLY A 8 4.16 25.89 3.26
CA GLY A 8 3.28 24.98 2.54
C GLY A 8 2.09 24.67 3.44
N ASN A 9 0.88 24.83 2.90
CA ASN A 9 -0.39 24.55 3.55
C ASN A 9 -0.61 23.03 3.76
N GLY A 10 0.42 22.35 4.26
CA GLY A 10 0.46 20.94 4.55
C GLY A 10 -0.23 20.68 5.88
N MET A 11 -1.06 19.65 5.90
CA MET A 11 -1.72 19.20 7.13
C MET A 11 -0.64 18.78 8.14
N SER A 12 -0.65 19.37 9.34
CA SER A 12 0.21 18.94 10.44
C SER A 12 0.08 17.43 10.69
N PHE A 13 1.17 16.76 11.06
CA PHE A 13 1.22 15.33 11.34
C PHE A 13 0.04 14.85 12.21
N LYS A 14 -0.25 15.54 13.31
CA LYS A 14 -1.38 15.20 14.21
C LYS A 14 -2.74 15.15 13.48
N LYS A 15 -2.95 16.05 12.53
CA LYS A 15 -4.17 16.10 11.71
C LYS A 15 -4.18 15.03 10.62
N ALA A 16 -3.02 14.54 10.19
CA ALA A 16 -2.89 13.50 9.18
C ALA A 16 -3.05 12.07 9.75
N VAL A 17 -2.83 11.87 11.05
CA VAL A 17 -2.98 10.56 11.73
C VAL A 17 -4.34 9.91 11.47
N PRO A 18 -5.50 10.58 11.68
CA PRO A 18 -6.80 9.97 11.38
C PRO A 18 -6.93 9.55 9.91
N VAL A 19 -6.39 10.35 8.99
CA VAL A 19 -6.42 10.04 7.54
C VAL A 19 -5.67 8.75 7.26
N GLY A 20 -4.49 8.55 7.86
CA GLY A 20 -3.72 7.30 7.70
C GLY A 20 -4.50 6.08 8.20
N ILE A 21 -5.05 6.18 9.42
CA ILE A 21 -5.86 5.12 10.05
C ILE A 21 -7.06 4.75 9.18
N PHE A 22 -7.89 5.74 8.82
CA PHE A 22 -9.09 5.50 8.02
C PHE A 22 -8.77 4.99 6.62
N SER A 23 -7.71 5.50 5.98
CA SER A 23 -7.31 5.01 4.65
C SER A 23 -6.85 3.56 4.70
N GLY A 24 -6.14 3.16 5.77
CA GLY A 24 -5.68 1.78 5.96
C GLY A 24 -6.85 0.82 6.20
N ALA A 25 -7.77 1.22 7.09
CA ALA A 25 -8.98 0.45 7.36
C ALA A 25 -9.90 0.33 6.14
N ALA A 26 -10.09 1.42 5.40
CA ALA A 26 -10.87 1.42 4.16
C ALA A 26 -10.22 0.54 3.08
N ALA A 27 -8.89 0.63 2.92
CA ALA A 27 -8.16 -0.26 2.01
C ALA A 27 -8.35 -1.73 2.42
N ALA A 28 -8.21 -2.09 3.69
CA ALA A 28 -8.45 -3.45 4.16
C ALA A 28 -9.86 -3.97 3.83
N ALA A 29 -10.89 -3.15 4.01
CA ALA A 29 -12.26 -3.51 3.66
C ALA A 29 -12.43 -3.74 2.15
N VAL A 30 -11.91 -2.83 1.32
CA VAL A 30 -11.95 -2.97 -0.14
C VAL A 30 -11.21 -4.22 -0.60
N LEU A 31 -10.00 -4.46 -0.09
CA LEU A 31 -9.21 -5.63 -0.44
C LEU A 31 -9.88 -6.93 0.03
N PHE A 32 -10.53 -6.93 1.20
CA PHE A 32 -11.29 -8.08 1.66
C PHE A 32 -12.49 -8.39 0.77
N LEU A 33 -13.23 -7.38 0.31
CA LEU A 33 -14.34 -7.58 -0.63
C LEU A 33 -13.85 -8.11 -1.98
N LEU A 34 -12.77 -7.54 -2.51
CA LEU A 34 -12.14 -8.06 -3.73
C LEU A 34 -11.65 -9.50 -3.54
N GLU A 35 -11.07 -9.81 -2.38
CA GLU A 35 -10.65 -11.17 -2.03
C GLU A 35 -11.80 -12.16 -2.13
N LEU A 36 -13.00 -11.79 -1.65
CA LEU A 36 -14.20 -12.63 -1.78
C LEU A 36 -14.61 -12.86 -3.23
N LEU A 37 -14.48 -11.85 -4.10
CA LEU A 37 -14.76 -12.00 -5.53
C LEU A 37 -13.80 -12.97 -6.23
N PHE A 38 -12.56 -13.08 -5.76
CA PHE A 38 -11.59 -14.02 -6.31
C PHE A 38 -11.79 -15.47 -5.82
N GLN A 39 -12.36 -15.69 -4.62
CA GLN A 39 -12.45 -17.02 -3.99
C GLN A 39 -12.89 -18.16 -4.93
N PRO A 40 -13.92 -18.03 -5.78
CA PRO A 40 -14.37 -19.12 -6.66
C PRO A 40 -13.34 -19.54 -7.72
N TYR A 41 -12.36 -18.70 -8.00
CA TYR A 41 -11.35 -18.90 -9.06
C TYR A 41 -9.97 -19.28 -8.51
N LEU A 42 -9.84 -19.35 -7.19
CA LEU A 42 -8.56 -19.63 -6.53
C LEU A 42 -8.36 -21.14 -6.28
N PRO A 43 -7.10 -21.62 -6.32
CA PRO A 43 -6.78 -22.97 -5.89
C PRO A 43 -7.09 -23.14 -4.40
N GLU A 44 -7.31 -24.38 -3.98
CA GLU A 44 -7.68 -24.73 -2.59
C GLU A 44 -6.71 -24.15 -1.55
N SER A 45 -5.42 -24.01 -1.87
CA SER A 45 -4.42 -23.42 -0.97
C SER A 45 -4.61 -21.93 -0.67
N LEU A 46 -5.40 -21.21 -1.49
CA LEU A 46 -5.77 -19.80 -1.30
C LEU A 46 -7.26 -19.59 -1.04
N GLN A 47 -8.05 -20.66 -1.08
CA GLN A 47 -9.41 -20.61 -0.60
C GLN A 47 -9.37 -20.43 0.91
N LYS A 48 -10.24 -19.56 1.43
CA LYS A 48 -10.32 -19.28 2.86
C LYS A 48 -10.86 -20.48 3.62
N ASN A 49 -9.98 -21.40 3.98
CA ASN A 49 -10.28 -22.50 4.90
C ASN A 49 -10.09 -22.01 6.34
N ALA A 50 -11.19 -21.52 6.93
CA ALA A 50 -11.46 -21.30 8.36
C ALA A 50 -10.27 -21.13 9.33
N GLY A 51 -9.36 -20.19 9.04
CA GLY A 51 -8.37 -19.71 10.00
C GLY A 51 -8.39 -18.19 10.04
N SER A 52 -8.59 -17.60 11.22
CA SER A 52 -8.33 -16.17 11.41
C SER A 52 -6.83 -15.91 11.28
N ARG A 53 -6.47 -14.72 10.77
CA ARG A 53 -5.06 -14.29 10.75
C ARG A 53 -4.51 -14.27 12.17
N SER A 54 -3.38 -14.92 12.41
CA SER A 54 -2.74 -15.00 13.71
C SER A 54 -2.17 -13.65 14.15
N LEU A 55 -1.98 -13.47 15.46
CA LEU A 55 -1.35 -12.26 15.99
C LEU A 55 0.08 -12.06 15.43
N THR A 56 0.82 -13.15 15.24
CA THR A 56 2.18 -13.11 14.68
C THR A 56 2.19 -12.58 13.25
N GLU A 57 1.27 -13.04 12.40
CA GLU A 57 1.15 -12.53 11.02
C GLU A 57 0.74 -11.05 10.99
N THR A 58 -0.05 -10.61 11.96
CA THR A 58 -0.46 -9.20 12.10
C THR A 58 0.70 -8.33 12.52
N ILE A 59 1.44 -8.73 13.54
CA ILE A 59 2.65 -8.02 13.99
C ILE A 59 3.69 -8.00 12.87
N GLY A 60 3.91 -9.13 12.19
CA GLY A 60 4.78 -9.22 11.02
C GLY A 60 4.35 -8.25 9.92
N GLY A 61 3.05 -8.18 9.60
CA GLY A 61 2.51 -7.21 8.65
C GLY A 61 2.73 -5.75 9.09
N MET A 62 2.56 -5.44 10.38
CA MET A 62 2.75 -4.07 10.89
C MET A 62 4.21 -3.60 10.78
N PHE A 63 5.18 -4.45 11.10
CA PHE A 63 6.60 -4.05 11.09
C PHE A 63 7.25 -4.29 9.73
N TYR A 64 7.03 -5.46 9.12
CA TYR A 64 7.59 -5.73 7.80
C TYR A 64 6.84 -4.95 6.72
N GLY A 65 5.52 -5.13 6.60
CA GLY A 65 4.72 -4.36 5.64
C GLY A 65 4.69 -2.88 5.96
N GLY A 66 4.26 -2.54 7.18
CA GLY A 66 4.07 -1.16 7.59
C GLY A 66 5.35 -0.33 7.71
N ILE A 67 6.54 -0.91 7.88
CA ILE A 67 7.79 -0.15 7.95
C ILE A 67 8.75 -0.54 6.83
N THR A 68 9.10 -1.81 6.70
CA THR A 68 10.14 -2.26 5.76
C THR A 68 9.72 -2.03 4.32
N GLU A 69 8.51 -2.44 3.94
CA GLU A 69 8.03 -2.26 2.56
C GLU A 69 7.84 -0.77 2.23
N GLU A 70 7.36 0.05 3.19
CA GLU A 70 7.25 1.49 2.97
C GLU A 70 8.62 2.18 2.82
N LEU A 71 9.63 1.78 3.58
CA LEU A 71 11.00 2.28 3.39
C LEU A 71 11.55 1.91 2.01
N LEU A 72 11.38 0.66 1.58
CA LEU A 72 11.90 0.20 0.31
C LEU A 72 11.16 0.84 -0.87
N LEU A 73 9.83 0.81 -0.87
CA LEU A 73 9.03 1.20 -2.04
C LEU A 73 8.72 2.69 -2.07
N ARG A 74 8.43 3.32 -0.93
CA ARG A 74 8.03 4.74 -0.91
C ARG A 74 9.26 5.61 -0.76
N TRP A 75 10.01 5.42 0.32
CA TRP A 75 11.22 6.20 0.53
C TRP A 75 12.32 5.87 -0.51
N GLY A 76 12.55 4.60 -0.83
CA GLY A 76 13.54 4.18 -1.81
C GLY A 76 13.07 4.38 -3.26
N VAL A 77 12.25 3.45 -3.76
CA VAL A 77 11.89 3.36 -5.20
C VAL A 77 11.13 4.60 -5.67
N MET A 78 10.02 4.95 -5.03
CA MET A 78 9.18 6.06 -5.48
C MET A 78 9.93 7.39 -5.43
N SER A 79 10.66 7.70 -4.35
CA SER A 79 11.47 8.93 -4.29
C SER A 79 12.53 8.97 -5.37
N PHE A 80 13.24 7.86 -5.61
CA PHE A 80 14.25 7.78 -6.67
C PHE A 80 13.63 8.04 -8.04
N LEU A 81 12.48 7.43 -8.35
CA LEU A 81 11.77 7.65 -9.61
C LEU A 81 11.30 9.10 -9.76
N VAL A 82 10.68 9.67 -8.73
CA VAL A 82 10.22 11.06 -8.73
C VAL A 82 11.40 12.02 -8.93
N TRP A 83 12.49 11.80 -8.21
CA TRP A 83 13.72 12.59 -8.33
C TRP A 83 14.32 12.49 -9.73
N LEU A 84 14.46 11.27 -10.27
CA LEU A 84 15.04 11.02 -11.58
C LEU A 84 14.23 11.71 -12.68
N LEU A 85 12.92 11.49 -12.70
CA LEU A 85 12.02 12.12 -13.67
C LEU A 85 12.01 13.65 -13.53
N TRP A 86 12.06 14.17 -12.30
CA TRP A 86 12.12 15.61 -12.07
C TRP A 86 13.40 16.21 -12.64
N LYS A 87 14.54 15.55 -12.41
CA LYS A 87 15.84 15.99 -12.91
C LYS A 87 15.93 15.90 -14.44
N LEU A 88 15.38 14.85 -15.05
CA LEU A 88 15.43 14.64 -16.50
C LEU A 88 14.48 15.57 -17.26
N PHE A 89 13.25 15.76 -16.79
CA PHE A 89 12.19 16.40 -17.58
C PHE A 89 11.74 17.75 -17.03
N GLN A 90 12.08 18.10 -15.80
CA GLN A 90 11.52 19.27 -15.10
C GLN A 90 12.57 20.02 -14.26
N ARG A 91 13.83 20.01 -14.69
CA ARG A 91 14.96 20.64 -13.97
C ARG A 91 14.79 22.13 -13.69
N SER A 92 14.01 22.84 -14.51
CA SER A 92 13.70 24.27 -14.32
C SER A 92 12.62 24.53 -13.27
N ARG A 93 11.88 23.51 -12.82
CA ARG A 93 10.85 23.64 -11.78
C ARG A 93 11.46 23.47 -10.40
N GLN A 94 11.01 24.28 -9.44
CA GLN A 94 11.42 24.18 -8.04
C GLN A 94 10.90 22.92 -7.34
N VAL A 95 9.79 22.36 -7.80
CA VAL A 95 9.20 21.12 -7.27
C VAL A 95 8.71 20.22 -8.41
N PRO A 96 8.73 18.88 -8.26
CA PRO A 96 8.17 17.97 -9.24
C PRO A 96 6.67 18.23 -9.45
N SER A 97 6.21 18.13 -10.70
CA SER A 97 4.77 18.21 -10.98
C SER A 97 3.98 17.02 -10.44
N ALA A 98 2.67 17.19 -10.28
CA ALA A 98 1.74 16.11 -9.96
C ALA A 98 1.86 14.91 -10.91
N ALA A 99 2.11 15.13 -12.20
CA ALA A 99 2.29 14.05 -13.17
C ALA A 99 3.50 13.16 -12.82
N ILE A 100 4.62 13.76 -12.42
CA ILE A 100 5.82 13.01 -12.00
C ILE A 100 5.53 12.20 -10.74
N PHE A 101 4.83 12.77 -9.77
CA PHE A 101 4.43 12.04 -8.58
C PHE A 101 3.52 10.86 -8.92
N TRP A 102 2.50 11.05 -9.76
CA TRP A 102 1.63 9.95 -10.19
C TRP A 102 2.36 8.86 -10.96
N ILE A 103 3.31 9.21 -11.84
CA ILE A 103 4.15 8.21 -12.51
C ILE A 103 4.97 7.42 -11.46
N GLY A 104 5.58 8.10 -10.49
CA GLY A 104 6.29 7.44 -9.39
C GLY A 104 5.40 6.51 -8.57
N ILE A 105 4.17 6.94 -8.28
CA ILE A 105 3.17 6.13 -7.55
C ILE A 105 2.78 4.90 -8.37
N LEU A 106 2.44 5.07 -9.65
CA LEU A 106 1.99 3.96 -10.52
C LEU A 106 3.09 2.91 -10.70
N VAL A 107 4.33 3.35 -10.96
CA VAL A 107 5.46 2.44 -11.16
C VAL A 107 5.85 1.74 -9.86
N SER A 108 5.93 2.48 -8.74
CA SER A 108 6.25 1.85 -7.44
C SER A 108 5.14 0.91 -6.96
N ALA A 109 3.87 1.22 -7.20
CA ALA A 109 2.75 0.33 -6.91
C ALA A 109 2.79 -0.96 -7.73
N LEU A 110 3.15 -0.87 -9.02
CA LEU A 110 3.35 -2.04 -9.86
C LEU A 110 4.53 -2.89 -9.37
N LEU A 111 5.66 -2.26 -9.04
CA LEU A 111 6.83 -2.95 -8.49
C LEU A 111 6.52 -3.60 -7.13
N PHE A 112 5.75 -2.93 -6.28
CA PHE A 112 5.26 -3.50 -5.02
C PHE A 112 4.42 -4.75 -5.26
N ALA A 113 3.48 -4.70 -6.20
CA ALA A 113 2.66 -5.84 -6.56
C ALA A 113 3.47 -7.00 -7.15
N LEU A 114 4.45 -6.71 -8.01
CA LEU A 114 5.37 -7.71 -8.55
C LEU A 114 6.33 -8.27 -7.49
N GLY A 115 6.71 -7.47 -6.49
CA GLY A 115 7.52 -7.93 -5.35
C GLY A 115 6.85 -9.06 -4.55
N HIS A 116 5.53 -9.15 -4.61
CA HIS A 116 4.76 -10.23 -3.96
C HIS A 116 4.73 -11.54 -4.77
N LEU A 117 5.34 -11.58 -5.96
CA LEU A 117 5.34 -12.76 -6.82
C LEU A 117 6.01 -13.96 -6.16
N GLY A 118 7.17 -13.75 -5.53
CA GLY A 118 7.90 -14.81 -4.83
C GLY A 118 7.08 -15.42 -3.71
N ALA A 119 6.54 -14.59 -2.81
CA ALA A 119 5.69 -15.05 -1.71
C ALA A 119 4.42 -15.77 -2.21
N THR A 120 3.80 -15.26 -3.29
CA THR A 120 2.62 -15.87 -3.90
C THR A 120 2.92 -17.24 -4.49
N ALA A 121 4.05 -17.39 -5.18
CA ALA A 121 4.46 -18.65 -5.80
C ALA A 121 4.82 -19.74 -4.76
N LEU A 122 5.16 -19.36 -3.52
CA LEU A 122 5.42 -20.30 -2.43
C LEU A 122 4.13 -20.93 -1.87
N VAL A 123 2.99 -20.24 -1.98
CA VAL A 123 1.72 -20.67 -1.37
C VAL A 123 0.74 -21.26 -2.39
N ALA A 124 0.89 -20.96 -3.68
CA ALA A 124 -0.02 -21.44 -4.71
C ALA A 124 0.60 -21.47 -6.11
N PRO A 125 0.11 -22.37 -6.99
CA PRO A 125 0.38 -22.29 -8.42
C PRO A 125 -0.06 -20.95 -9.00
N LEU A 126 0.78 -20.38 -9.85
CA LEU A 126 0.56 -19.07 -10.47
C LEU A 126 -0.43 -19.13 -11.66
N THR A 127 -1.70 -19.43 -11.37
CA THR A 127 -2.78 -19.36 -12.38
C THR A 127 -3.09 -17.91 -12.77
N ALA A 128 -3.83 -17.70 -13.86
CA ALA A 128 -4.24 -16.36 -14.28
C ALA A 128 -5.04 -15.62 -13.18
N ALA A 129 -5.89 -16.32 -12.45
CA ALA A 129 -6.64 -15.76 -11.33
C ALA A 129 -5.73 -15.35 -10.15
N VAL A 130 -4.74 -16.18 -9.82
CA VAL A 130 -3.76 -15.87 -8.76
C VAL A 130 -2.90 -14.67 -9.13
N TRP A 131 -2.44 -14.60 -10.38
CA TRP A 131 -1.72 -13.43 -10.91
C TRP A 131 -2.57 -12.16 -10.84
N ALA A 132 -3.81 -12.21 -11.34
CA ALA A 132 -4.72 -11.06 -11.33
C ALA A 132 -5.02 -10.58 -9.91
N ARG A 133 -5.29 -11.52 -8.98
CA ARG A 133 -5.48 -11.23 -7.55
C ARG A 133 -4.25 -10.54 -6.95
N MET A 134 -3.07 -11.13 -7.12
CA MET A 134 -1.81 -10.58 -6.59
C MET A 134 -1.56 -9.17 -7.11
N LEU A 135 -1.68 -8.96 -8.43
CA LEU A 135 -1.47 -7.65 -9.05
C LEU A 135 -2.49 -6.62 -8.55
N LEU A 136 -3.77 -6.99 -8.50
CA LEU A 136 -4.84 -6.07 -8.15
C LEU A 136 -4.80 -5.66 -6.67
N LEU A 137 -4.73 -6.63 -5.76
CA LEU A 137 -4.78 -6.34 -4.32
C LEU A 137 -3.56 -5.55 -3.88
N ASN A 138 -2.37 -5.99 -4.26
CA ASN A 138 -1.13 -5.28 -3.91
C ASN A 138 -1.00 -3.98 -4.68
N GLY A 139 -1.47 -3.91 -5.93
CA GLY A 139 -1.49 -2.67 -6.71
C GLY A 139 -2.36 -1.60 -6.07
N ILE A 140 -3.57 -1.93 -5.62
CA ILE A 140 -4.47 -1.00 -4.92
C ILE A 140 -3.83 -0.50 -3.62
N ALA A 141 -3.27 -1.39 -2.78
CA ALA A 141 -2.52 -0.99 -1.60
C ALA A 141 -1.34 -0.07 -1.95
N GLY A 142 -0.60 -0.47 -3.00
CA GLY A 142 0.42 0.27 -3.73
C GLY A 142 0.07 1.75 -3.92
N LEU A 143 -1.05 1.97 -4.61
CA LEU A 143 -1.60 3.29 -4.95
C LEU A 143 -1.99 4.11 -3.72
N VAL A 144 -2.69 3.49 -2.76
CA VAL A 144 -3.15 4.16 -1.54
C VAL A 144 -1.96 4.70 -0.74
N PHE A 145 -0.98 3.85 -0.44
CA PHE A 145 0.17 4.26 0.37
C PHE A 145 1.12 5.18 -0.39
N GLY A 146 1.26 5.01 -1.72
CA GLY A 146 2.01 5.95 -2.56
C GLY A 146 1.39 7.35 -2.57
N TRP A 147 0.06 7.45 -2.65
CA TRP A 147 -0.65 8.72 -2.57
C TRP A 147 -0.53 9.36 -1.18
N LEU A 148 -0.65 8.56 -0.10
CA LEU A 148 -0.45 9.04 1.27
C LEU A 148 0.98 9.53 1.48
N TYR A 149 1.98 8.81 0.98
CA TYR A 149 3.37 9.22 1.04
C TYR A 149 3.56 10.59 0.38
N TRP A 150 3.02 10.77 -0.83
CA TRP A 150 3.09 12.05 -1.54
C TRP A 150 2.39 13.19 -0.79
N LYS A 151 1.20 12.95 -0.21
CA LYS A 151 0.37 14.02 0.36
C LYS A 151 0.61 14.28 1.85
N LYS A 152 1.10 13.30 2.59
CA LYS A 152 1.09 13.27 4.07
C LYS A 152 2.40 12.79 4.69
N GLY A 153 3.36 12.29 3.90
CA GLY A 153 4.65 11.83 4.40
C GLY A 153 4.71 10.34 4.67
N LEU A 154 5.93 9.86 4.97
CA LEU A 154 6.25 8.44 5.07
C LEU A 154 5.56 7.80 6.27
N GLU A 155 5.56 8.46 7.40
CA GLU A 155 5.01 7.99 8.66
C GLU A 155 3.49 7.74 8.55
N ILE A 156 2.80 8.53 7.74
CA ILE A 156 1.36 8.35 7.50
C ILE A 156 1.10 7.18 6.55
N ALA A 157 1.95 6.94 5.56
CA ALA A 157 1.89 5.73 4.73
C ALA A 157 2.15 4.47 5.57
N MET A 158 3.18 4.51 6.43
CA MET A 158 3.52 3.44 7.37
C MET A 158 2.37 3.12 8.33
N LEU A 159 1.79 4.16 8.95
CA LEU A 159 0.63 4.00 9.82
C LEU A 159 -0.56 3.39 9.08
N SER A 160 -0.84 3.87 7.86
CA SER A 160 -1.94 3.35 7.05
C SER A 160 -1.76 1.89 6.70
N HIS A 161 -0.54 1.48 6.32
CA HIS A 161 -0.23 0.10 5.99
C HIS A 161 -0.28 -0.81 7.23
N ALA A 162 0.23 -0.36 8.38
CA ALA A 162 0.05 -1.10 9.63
C ALA A 162 -1.44 -1.30 9.98
N PHE A 163 -2.27 -0.27 9.80
CA PHE A 163 -3.71 -0.37 10.01
C PHE A 163 -4.43 -1.26 8.98
N LEU A 164 -3.91 -1.37 7.75
CA LEU A 164 -4.43 -2.35 6.80
C LEU A 164 -4.32 -3.77 7.38
N HIS A 165 -3.19 -4.14 7.99
CA HIS A 165 -3.03 -5.46 8.61
C HIS A 165 -3.90 -5.66 9.86
N ILE A 166 -3.97 -4.64 10.73
CA ILE A 166 -4.83 -4.69 11.92
C ILE A 166 -6.30 -4.89 11.52
N THR A 167 -6.79 -4.07 10.58
CA THR A 167 -8.18 -4.14 10.14
C THR A 167 -8.46 -5.42 9.35
N THR A 168 -7.53 -5.90 8.52
CA THR A 168 -7.68 -7.21 7.84
C THR A 168 -7.88 -8.32 8.86
N THR A 169 -7.08 -8.34 9.93
CA THR A 169 -7.21 -9.30 11.03
C THR A 169 -8.58 -9.21 11.68
N ALA A 170 -9.00 -8.01 12.07
CA ALA A 170 -10.31 -7.79 12.69
C ALA A 170 -11.46 -8.28 11.80
N ILE A 171 -11.44 -7.92 10.50
CA ILE A 171 -12.45 -8.36 9.53
C ILE A 171 -12.46 -9.89 9.41
N THR A 172 -11.28 -10.52 9.27
CA THR A 172 -11.21 -11.99 9.11
C THR A 172 -11.65 -12.75 10.37
N THR A 173 -11.30 -12.26 11.55
CA THR A 173 -11.73 -12.86 12.82
C THR A 173 -13.24 -12.82 12.97
N VAL A 174 -13.85 -11.67 12.69
CA VAL A 174 -15.30 -11.50 12.72
C VAL A 174 -15.98 -12.37 11.67
N TRP A 175 -15.44 -12.41 10.44
CA TRP A 175 -15.98 -13.23 9.35
C TRP A 175 -16.04 -14.72 9.69
N VAL A 176 -14.97 -15.26 10.29
CA VAL A 176 -14.91 -16.67 10.69
C VAL A 176 -15.95 -17.01 11.76
N SER A 177 -16.34 -16.06 12.62
CA SER A 177 -17.42 -16.29 13.61
C SER A 177 -18.82 -16.45 13.00
N PHE A 178 -18.99 -16.23 11.69
CA PHE A 178 -20.26 -16.36 10.97
C PHE A 178 -20.30 -17.51 9.95
N GLN A 179 -19.24 -18.33 9.86
CA GLN A 179 -19.19 -19.53 9.01
C GLN A 179 -19.31 -20.79 9.87
#